data_AF-A0A2I0F478-F1
#
_entry.id   AF-A0A2I0F478-F1
#
_cell.length_a   1.000
_cell.length_b   1.000
_cell.length_c   1.000
_cell.angle_alpha   90.00
_cell.angle_beta   90.00
_cell.angle_gamma   90.00
#
_symmetry.space_group_name_H-M   'P 1'
#
loop_
_entity.id
_entity.type
_entity.pdbx_description
1 polymer ?
#
loop_
_entity_poly.entity_id
_entity_poly.type
_entity_poly.pdbx_seq_one_letter_code
_entity_poly.pdbx_strand_id
1 'polypeptide(L)'
;MSNINLLPWREVDKKLRQQRFFTFSGISLGATLLVMSMLNMVIGGFIDNQKQRNTLLMQEMQVIDVKLGKIKELRGRKDKLQERIALIQSLQRSRNTPTHLMNTLPQLIPAGVNLAKLTFKNDIIKINGTSDSNTRLAVLLRNIEESTWLIEGDLDSIVALPGEEGNRFEMRFSVTPMKTEAGS
;
A
#
# COMPACT_ATOMS: atom_id res chain seq x y z
N MET A 1 36.58 28.92 -108.87
CA MET A 1 36.21 29.83 -107.76
C MET A 1 35.21 29.10 -106.90
N SER A 2 35.56 28.80 -105.66
CA SER A 2 34.84 27.88 -104.77
C SER A 2 33.78 28.63 -103.95
N ASN A 3 32.52 28.23 -104.10
CA ASN A 3 31.41 28.70 -103.27
C ASN A 3 31.50 28.05 -101.89
N ILE A 4 31.77 28.86 -100.87
CA ILE A 4 31.79 28.42 -99.47
C ILE A 4 30.36 28.53 -98.92
N ASN A 5 29.82 27.40 -98.49
CA ASN A 5 28.50 27.30 -97.89
C ASN A 5 28.53 27.82 -96.44
N LEU A 6 27.85 28.93 -96.18
CA LEU A 6 27.77 29.59 -94.86
C LEU A 6 26.44 29.27 -94.14
N LEU A 7 25.94 28.03 -94.24
CA LEU A 7 24.78 27.64 -93.41
C LEU A 7 25.08 27.92 -91.92
N PRO A 8 24.19 28.61 -91.18
CA PRO A 8 24.42 29.02 -89.79
C PRO A 8 24.23 27.84 -88.83
N TRP A 9 25.04 26.80 -88.99
CA TRP A 9 24.95 25.53 -88.26
C TRP A 9 25.08 25.74 -86.74
N ARG A 10 25.82 26.76 -86.30
CA ARG A 10 26.01 27.07 -84.87
C ARG A 10 24.73 27.50 -84.16
N GLU A 11 23.80 28.16 -84.85
CA GLU A 11 22.53 28.61 -84.25
C GLU A 11 21.54 27.47 -84.08
N VAL A 12 21.42 26.62 -85.11
CA VAL A 12 20.59 25.41 -85.08
C VAL A 12 21.02 24.50 -83.94
N ASP A 13 22.34 24.35 -83.77
CA ASP A 13 22.95 23.48 -82.76
C ASP A 13 22.80 24.04 -81.33
N LYS A 14 22.82 25.36 -81.15
CA LYS A 14 22.46 26.02 -79.87
C LYS A 14 20.99 25.80 -79.51
N LYS A 15 20.08 25.92 -80.48
CA LYS A 15 18.64 25.77 -80.28
C LYS A 15 18.28 24.32 -79.90
N LEU A 16 18.91 23.34 -80.55
CA LEU A 16 18.80 21.92 -80.21
C LEU A 16 19.30 21.64 -78.78
N ARG A 17 20.43 22.23 -78.37
CA ARG A 17 20.93 22.08 -76.99
C ARG A 17 19.99 22.70 -75.95
N GLN A 18 19.44 23.88 -76.20
CA GLN A 18 18.46 24.50 -75.30
C GLN A 18 17.18 23.68 -75.19
N GLN A 19 16.62 23.20 -76.31
CA GLN A 19 15.44 22.35 -76.29
C GLN A 19 15.70 21.06 -75.51
N ARG A 20 16.83 20.40 -75.75
CA ARG A 20 17.25 19.21 -74.97
C ARG A 20 17.34 19.51 -73.48
N PHE A 21 17.99 20.62 -73.12
CA PHE A 21 18.09 21.04 -71.72
C PHE A 21 16.71 21.21 -71.07
N PHE A 22 15.81 21.98 -71.69
CA PHE A 22 14.45 22.15 -71.16
C PHE A 22 13.66 20.85 -71.09
N THR A 23 13.78 19.96 -72.08
CA THR A 23 13.13 18.64 -72.02
C THR A 23 13.67 17.78 -70.90
N PHE A 24 14.99 17.71 -70.70
CA PHE A 24 15.59 16.92 -69.62
C PHE A 24 15.29 17.53 -68.24
N SER A 25 15.31 18.86 -68.12
CA SER A 25 14.90 19.54 -66.88
C SER A 25 13.43 19.27 -66.56
N GLY A 26 12.53 19.32 -67.54
CA GLY A 26 11.11 18.99 -67.36
C GLY A 26 10.90 17.54 -66.91
N ILE A 27 11.59 16.58 -67.55
CA ILE A 27 11.55 15.16 -67.17
C ILE A 27 12.10 14.95 -65.76
N SER A 28 13.24 15.56 -65.43
CA SER A 28 13.85 15.45 -64.10
C SER A 28 12.94 16.02 -63.00
N LEU A 29 12.31 17.17 -63.26
CA LEU A 29 11.36 17.77 -62.33
C LEU A 29 10.13 16.86 -62.14
N GLY A 30 9.57 16.35 -63.23
CA GLY A 30 8.43 15.42 -63.20
C GLY A 30 8.75 14.13 -62.45
N ALA A 31 9.90 13.52 -62.72
CA ALA A 31 10.36 12.32 -62.03
C ALA A 31 10.54 12.57 -60.53
N THR A 32 11.11 13.71 -60.14
CA THR A 32 11.28 14.07 -58.73
C THR A 32 9.94 14.23 -58.02
N LEU A 33 8.98 14.94 -58.63
CA LEU A 33 7.64 15.12 -58.06
C LEU A 33 6.89 13.79 -57.93
N LEU A 34 7.01 12.90 -58.92
CA LEU A 34 6.40 11.58 -58.86
C LEU A 34 6.95 10.75 -57.70
N VAL A 35 8.28 10.69 -57.55
CA VAL A 35 8.92 9.98 -56.44
C VAL A 35 8.51 10.58 -55.10
N MET A 36 8.53 11.92 -54.98
CA MET A 36 8.12 12.62 -53.76
C MET A 36 6.66 12.32 -53.38
N SER A 37 5.75 12.31 -54.36
CA SER A 37 4.34 12.00 -54.14
C SER A 37 4.14 10.54 -53.72
N MET A 38 4.85 9.61 -54.35
CA MET A 38 4.77 8.18 -54.02
C MET A 38 5.28 7.91 -52.61
N LEU A 39 6.40 8.52 -52.22
CA LEU A 39 6.92 8.42 -50.84
C LEU A 39 5.95 9.00 -49.80
N ASN A 40 5.36 10.16 -50.07
CA ASN A 40 4.37 10.76 -49.17
C ASN A 40 3.15 9.84 -48.98
N MET A 41 2.66 9.22 -50.05
CA MET A 41 1.52 8.30 -49.97
C MET A 41 1.84 7.07 -49.12
N VAL A 42 3.02 6.48 -49.31
CA VAL A 42 3.47 5.31 -48.53
C VAL A 42 3.64 5.66 -47.05
N ILE A 43 4.34 6.76 -46.75
CA ILE A 43 4.56 7.22 -45.37
C ILE A 43 3.24 7.61 -44.71
N GLY A 44 2.34 8.28 -45.44
CA GLY A 44 1.00 8.62 -44.97
C GLY A 44 0.21 7.37 -44.53
N GLY A 45 0.23 6.32 -45.34
CA GLY A 45 -0.42 5.05 -44.99
C GLY A 45 0.14 4.41 -43.71
N PHE A 46 1.47 4.45 -43.51
CA PHE A 46 2.08 3.97 -42.26
C PHE A 46 1.66 4.80 -41.05
N ILE A 47 1.63 6.13 -41.19
CA ILE A 47 1.19 7.04 -40.12
C ILE A 47 -0.27 6.78 -39.75
N ASP A 48 -1.15 6.58 -40.74
CA ASP A 48 -2.56 6.36 -40.49
C ASP A 48 -2.83 5.02 -39.80
N ASN A 49 -2.13 3.95 -40.19
CA ASN A 49 -2.18 2.68 -39.48
C ASN A 49 -1.67 2.82 -38.03
N GLN A 50 -0.57 3.57 -37.83
CA GLN A 50 -0.05 3.83 -36.50
C GLN A 50 -1.04 4.65 -35.64
N LYS A 51 -1.72 5.63 -36.23
CA LYS A 51 -2.76 6.42 -35.55
C LYS A 51 -3.95 5.54 -35.17
N GLN A 52 -4.41 4.65 -36.05
CA GLN A 52 -5.51 3.72 -35.74
C GLN A 52 -5.16 2.83 -34.55
N ARG A 53 -3.95 2.27 -34.52
CA ARG A 53 -3.46 1.48 -33.39
C ARG A 53 -3.41 2.30 -32.10
N ASN A 54 -2.92 3.54 -32.17
CA ASN A 54 -2.88 4.41 -31.01
C ASN A 54 -4.28 4.73 -30.48
N THR A 55 -5.24 5.01 -31.36
CA THR A 55 -6.64 5.23 -30.99
C THR A 55 -7.24 4.00 -30.29
N LEU A 56 -6.98 2.79 -30.80
CA LEU A 56 -7.43 1.55 -30.14
C LEU A 56 -6.83 1.40 -28.74
N LEU A 57 -5.52 1.62 -28.60
CA LEU A 57 -4.84 1.58 -27.29
C LEU A 57 -5.41 2.64 -26.33
N MET A 58 -5.70 3.84 -26.81
CA MET A 58 -6.32 4.89 -26.00
C MET A 58 -7.72 4.52 -25.51
N GLN A 59 -8.52 3.86 -26.36
CA GLN A 59 -9.84 3.37 -25.97
C GLN A 59 -9.75 2.28 -24.90
N GLU A 60 -8.82 1.34 -25.05
CA GLU A 60 -8.59 0.30 -24.04
C GLU A 60 -8.10 0.88 -22.71
N MET A 61 -7.20 1.88 -22.75
CA MET A 61 -6.77 2.60 -21.55
C MET A 61 -7.94 3.24 -20.81
N GLN A 62 -8.88 3.88 -21.51
CA GLN A 62 -10.07 4.46 -20.88
C GLN A 62 -10.95 3.40 -20.18
N VAL A 63 -11.13 2.22 -20.80
CA VAL A 63 -11.89 1.13 -20.18
C VAL A 63 -11.19 0.63 -18.92
N ILE A 64 -9.87 0.52 -18.94
CA ILE A 64 -9.07 0.11 -17.79
C ILE A 64 -9.13 1.17 -16.67
N ASP A 65 -9.06 2.45 -17.00
CA ASP A 65 -9.14 3.55 -16.02
C ASP A 65 -10.47 3.56 -15.27
N VAL A 66 -11.59 3.31 -15.97
CA VAL A 66 -12.91 3.17 -15.32
C VAL A 66 -12.92 2.00 -14.33
N LYS A 67 -12.32 0.86 -14.71
CA LYS A 67 -12.21 -0.31 -13.81
C LYS A 67 -11.32 0.03 -12.60
N LEU A 68 -10.21 0.73 -12.82
CA LEU A 68 -9.29 1.14 -11.77
C LEU A 68 -9.95 2.11 -10.79
N GLY A 69 -10.75 3.06 -11.28
CA GLY A 69 -11.55 3.97 -10.46
C GLY A 69 -12.51 3.21 -9.53
N LYS A 70 -13.23 2.22 -10.06
CA LYS A 70 -14.10 1.35 -9.25
C LYS A 70 -13.33 0.58 -8.18
N ILE A 71 -12.16 0.03 -8.51
CA ILE A 71 -11.32 -0.70 -7.53
C ILE A 71 -10.85 0.24 -6.42
N LYS A 72 -10.42 1.46 -6.74
CA LYS A 72 -10.02 2.46 -5.74
C LYS A 72 -11.18 2.81 -4.80
N GLU A 73 -12.37 2.99 -5.35
CA GLU A 73 -13.58 3.25 -4.55
C GLU A 73 -13.91 2.07 -3.61
N LEU A 74 -13.87 0.84 -4.12
CA LEU A 74 -14.11 -0.36 -3.31
C LEU A 74 -13.08 -0.50 -2.19
N ARG A 75 -11.79 -0.26 -2.46
CA ARG A 75 -10.74 -0.26 -1.43
C ARG A 75 -11.02 0.80 -0.37
N GLY A 76 -11.34 2.03 -0.75
CA GLY A 76 -11.69 3.08 0.20
C GLY A 76 -12.91 2.74 1.08
N ARG A 77 -13.91 2.04 0.54
CA ARG A 77 -15.04 1.53 1.34
C ARG A 77 -14.61 0.43 2.31
N LYS A 78 -13.75 -0.51 1.86
CA LYS A 78 -13.19 -1.57 2.70
C LYS A 78 -12.39 -1.02 3.86
N ASP A 79 -11.52 -0.05 3.61
CA ASP A 79 -10.66 0.55 4.64
C ASP A 79 -11.51 1.24 5.72
N LYS A 80 -12.54 2.00 5.31
CA LYS A 80 -13.51 2.61 6.26
C LYS A 80 -14.28 1.56 7.07
N LEU A 81 -14.63 0.43 6.47
CA LEU A 81 -15.28 -0.68 7.17
C LEU A 81 -14.32 -1.34 8.17
N GLN A 82 -13.07 -1.54 7.80
CA GLN A 82 -12.05 -2.09 8.70
C GLN A 82 -11.79 -1.17 9.89
N GLU A 83 -11.71 0.15 9.67
CA GLU A 83 -11.56 1.13 10.75
C GLU A 83 -12.74 1.06 11.75
N ARG A 84 -13.97 0.98 11.25
CA ARG A 84 -15.16 0.80 12.09
C ARG A 84 -15.13 -0.51 12.86
N ILE A 85 -14.75 -1.61 12.21
CA ILE A 85 -14.62 -2.92 12.87
C ILE A 85 -13.55 -2.85 13.95
N ALA A 86 -12.40 -2.24 13.69
CA ALA A 86 -11.33 -2.10 14.66
C ALA A 86 -11.77 -1.28 15.88
N LEU A 87 -12.50 -0.19 15.68
CA LEU A 87 -13.07 0.61 16.76
C LEU A 87 -14.11 -0.16 17.57
N ILE A 88 -14.98 -0.93 16.92
CA ILE A 88 -15.96 -1.76 17.62
C ILE A 88 -15.25 -2.88 18.41
N GLN A 89 -14.24 -3.52 17.82
CA GLN A 89 -13.46 -4.57 18.48
C GLN A 89 -12.70 -4.03 19.70
N SER A 90 -12.15 -2.82 19.63
CA SER A 90 -11.47 -2.22 20.79
C SER A 90 -12.45 -1.93 21.93
N LEU A 91 -13.65 -1.43 21.62
CA LEU A 91 -14.72 -1.25 22.60
C LEU A 91 -15.26 -2.58 23.16
N GLN A 92 -15.35 -3.63 22.35
CA GLN A 92 -15.76 -4.95 22.81
C GLN A 92 -14.68 -5.62 23.67
N ARG A 93 -13.39 -5.45 23.34
CA ARG A 93 -12.27 -5.92 24.15
C ARG A 93 -12.29 -5.26 25.53
N SER A 94 -12.51 -3.94 25.61
CA SER A 94 -12.62 -3.27 26.91
C SER A 94 -13.81 -3.77 27.75
N ARG A 95 -14.88 -4.30 27.13
CA ARG A 95 -16.06 -4.78 27.84
C ARG A 95 -15.87 -6.16 28.47
N ASN A 96 -15.14 -7.07 27.82
CA ASN A 96 -15.10 -8.47 28.22
C ASN A 96 -13.83 -8.86 29.00
N THR A 97 -12.73 -8.10 28.88
CA THR A 97 -11.49 -8.34 29.65
C THR A 97 -11.68 -8.30 31.17
N PRO A 98 -12.44 -7.33 31.75
CA PRO A 98 -12.65 -7.29 33.20
C PRO A 98 -13.43 -8.49 33.75
N THR A 99 -14.41 -9.00 32.99
CA THR A 99 -15.22 -10.16 33.40
C THR A 99 -14.40 -11.45 33.38
N HIS A 100 -13.55 -11.63 32.36
CA HIS A 100 -12.64 -12.77 32.30
C HIS A 100 -11.66 -12.73 33.49
N LEU A 101 -11.07 -11.56 33.77
CA LEU A 101 -10.19 -11.34 34.92
C LEU A 101 -10.89 -11.71 36.24
N MET A 102 -12.13 -11.27 36.46
CA MET A 102 -12.90 -11.62 37.67
C MET A 102 -13.13 -13.12 37.83
N ASN A 103 -13.25 -13.87 36.74
CA ASN A 103 -13.47 -15.32 36.77
C ASN A 103 -12.18 -16.11 37.00
N THR A 104 -11.04 -15.62 36.51
CA THR A 104 -9.75 -16.34 36.56
C THR A 104 -8.88 -15.93 37.74
N LEU A 105 -8.97 -14.69 38.22
CA LEU A 105 -8.15 -14.18 39.33
C LEU A 105 -8.32 -14.99 40.63
N PRO A 106 -9.53 -15.41 41.06
CA PRO A 106 -9.69 -16.22 42.26
C PRO A 106 -8.98 -17.59 42.22
N GLN A 107 -8.73 -18.14 41.02
CA GLN A 107 -8.07 -19.44 40.86
C GLN A 107 -6.55 -19.36 41.05
N LEU A 108 -5.98 -18.16 40.96
CA LEU A 108 -4.53 -17.91 41.04
C LEU A 108 -4.08 -17.47 42.45
N ILE A 109 -5.03 -17.05 43.30
CA ILE A 109 -4.75 -16.54 44.64
C ILE A 109 -4.57 -17.71 45.63
N PRO A 110 -3.41 -17.83 46.30
CA PRO A 110 -3.22 -18.82 47.36
C PRO A 110 -4.00 -18.44 48.63
N ALA A 111 -4.40 -19.43 49.43
CA ALA A 111 -5.06 -19.19 50.72
C ALA A 111 -4.19 -18.29 51.63
N GLY A 112 -4.78 -17.27 52.27
CA GLY A 112 -4.07 -16.31 53.13
C GLY A 112 -3.60 -15.02 52.44
N VAL A 113 -4.11 -14.73 51.24
CA VAL A 113 -3.94 -13.45 50.54
C VAL A 113 -5.31 -12.83 50.31
N ASN A 114 -5.52 -11.63 50.82
CA ASN A 114 -6.76 -10.88 50.68
C ASN A 114 -6.57 -9.70 49.74
N LEU A 115 -7.43 -9.59 48.72
CA LEU A 115 -7.42 -8.47 47.79
C LEU A 115 -8.37 -7.38 48.29
N ALA A 116 -7.86 -6.17 48.47
CA ALA A 116 -8.64 -5.02 48.93
C ALA A 116 -9.12 -4.15 47.77
N LYS A 117 -8.29 -3.98 46.72
CA LYS A 117 -8.64 -3.17 45.56
C LYS A 117 -7.99 -3.71 44.29
N LEU A 118 -8.77 -3.76 43.23
CA LEU A 118 -8.32 -4.07 41.88
C LEU A 118 -8.63 -2.87 40.98
N THR A 119 -7.65 -2.40 40.21
CA THR A 119 -7.83 -1.35 39.21
C THR A 119 -7.35 -1.85 37.85
N PHE A 120 -8.24 -1.87 36.85
CA PHE A 120 -7.92 -2.21 35.46
C PHE A 120 -7.87 -0.94 34.61
N LYS A 121 -6.75 -0.68 33.93
CA LYS A 121 -6.60 0.48 33.03
C LYS A 121 -5.65 0.14 31.89
N ASN A 122 -6.11 0.26 30.64
CA ASN A 122 -5.28 0.08 29.43
C ASN A 122 -4.42 -1.21 29.47
N ASP A 123 -5.05 -2.36 29.72
CA ASP A 123 -4.40 -3.68 29.80
C ASP A 123 -3.38 -3.85 30.95
N ILE A 124 -3.30 -2.87 31.85
CA ILE A 124 -2.54 -2.95 33.10
C ILE A 124 -3.49 -3.19 34.26
N ILE A 125 -3.15 -4.15 35.10
CA ILE A 125 -3.87 -4.46 36.34
C ILE A 125 -3.02 -4.02 37.52
N LYS A 126 -3.63 -3.27 38.44
CA LYS A 126 -3.06 -2.95 39.74
C LYS A 126 -3.88 -3.64 40.83
N ILE A 127 -3.20 -4.38 41.70
CA ILE A 127 -3.77 -5.06 42.85
C ILE A 127 -3.18 -4.48 44.13
N ASN A 128 -4.07 -4.17 45.07
CA ASN A 128 -3.70 -3.81 46.43
C ASN A 128 -4.35 -4.82 47.36
N GLY A 129 -3.56 -5.42 48.26
CA GLY A 129 -4.03 -6.46 49.16
C GLY A 129 -3.20 -6.58 50.42
N THR A 130 -3.60 -7.52 51.27
CA THR A 130 -2.83 -7.95 52.44
C THR A 130 -2.50 -9.43 52.30
N SER A 131 -1.32 -9.83 52.75
CA SER A 131 -0.87 -11.23 52.79
C SER A 131 -0.37 -11.57 54.17
N ASP A 132 -0.74 -12.75 54.65
CA ASP A 132 -0.35 -13.26 55.97
C ASP A 132 1.17 -13.56 56.05
N SER A 133 1.82 -13.81 54.90
CA SER A 133 3.27 -14.03 54.87
C SER A 133 3.94 -13.64 53.55
N ASN A 134 5.25 -13.37 53.62
CA ASN A 134 6.06 -13.10 52.44
C ASN A 134 6.18 -14.32 51.51
N THR A 135 6.15 -15.53 52.08
CA THR A 135 6.14 -16.79 51.31
C THR A 135 4.89 -16.91 50.44
N ARG A 136 3.72 -16.50 50.94
CA ARG A 136 2.48 -16.51 50.17
C ARG A 136 2.48 -15.47 49.04
N LEU A 137 3.13 -14.33 49.24
CA LEU A 137 3.35 -13.33 48.18
C LEU A 137 4.23 -13.86 47.05
N ALA A 138 5.32 -14.56 47.38
CA ALA A 138 6.19 -15.18 46.38
C ALA A 138 5.46 -16.26 45.55
N VAL A 139 4.57 -17.04 46.19
CA VAL A 139 3.72 -18.01 45.49
C VAL A 139 2.71 -17.33 44.58
N LEU A 140 2.10 -16.22 45.02
CA LEU A 140 1.19 -15.42 44.18
C LEU A 140 1.90 -14.87 42.93
N LEU A 141 3.10 -14.28 43.09
CA LEU A 141 3.90 -13.78 41.97
C LEU A 141 4.20 -14.90 40.96
N ARG A 142 4.62 -16.06 41.46
CA ARG A 142 4.89 -17.24 40.63
C ARG A 142 3.65 -17.74 39.89
N ASN A 143 2.50 -17.81 40.56
CA ASN A 143 1.24 -18.23 39.92
C ASN A 143 0.82 -17.26 38.81
N ILE A 144 1.11 -15.97 38.96
CA ILE A 144 0.82 -14.95 37.94
C ILE A 144 1.78 -15.09 36.75
N GLU A 145 3.07 -15.30 37.00
CA GLU A 145 4.09 -15.55 35.96
C GLU A 145 3.90 -16.86 35.19
N GLU A 146 3.40 -17.91 35.84
CA GLU A 146 3.10 -19.20 35.21
C GLU A 146 1.81 -19.16 34.37
N SER A 147 1.01 -18.10 34.47
CA SER A 147 -0.24 -17.98 33.75
C SER A 147 -0.01 -17.58 32.27
N THR A 148 -0.78 -18.16 31.36
CA THR A 148 -0.62 -17.92 29.91
C THR A 148 -1.14 -16.57 29.42
N TRP A 149 -1.81 -15.79 30.29
CA TRP A 149 -2.54 -14.57 29.91
C TRP A 149 -2.13 -13.32 30.73
N LEU A 150 -1.41 -13.51 31.85
CA LEU A 150 -0.81 -12.43 32.65
C LEU A 150 0.70 -12.51 32.47
N ILE A 151 1.35 -11.41 32.11
CA ILE A 151 2.80 -11.34 31.89
C ILE A 151 3.35 -10.12 32.67
N GLU A 152 4.62 -10.16 33.07
CA GLU A 152 5.31 -9.07 33.77
C GLU A 152 4.63 -8.71 35.09
N GLY A 153 4.63 -9.63 36.06
CA GLY A 153 4.26 -9.32 37.44
C GLY A 153 5.38 -8.55 38.12
N ASP A 154 5.18 -7.25 38.33
CA ASP A 154 6.12 -6.40 39.07
C ASP A 154 5.52 -5.99 40.42
N LEU A 155 6.36 -5.99 41.45
CA LEU A 155 5.97 -5.68 42.81
C LEU A 155 6.39 -4.25 43.14
N ASP A 156 5.43 -3.32 43.08
CA ASP A 156 5.67 -1.89 43.28
C ASP A 156 6.01 -1.57 44.76
N SER A 157 5.38 -2.23 45.75
CA SER A 157 5.65 -1.93 47.17
C SER A 157 5.20 -3.03 48.14
N ILE A 158 5.99 -3.26 49.20
CA ILE A 158 5.61 -4.06 50.38
C ILE A 158 5.75 -3.19 51.63
N VAL A 159 4.69 -3.11 52.44
CA VAL A 159 4.68 -2.41 53.73
C VAL A 159 4.17 -3.36 54.82
N ALA A 160 5.00 -3.65 55.82
CA ALA A 160 4.59 -4.42 56.98
C ALA A 160 3.57 -3.63 57.83
N LEU A 161 2.47 -4.26 58.23
CA LEU A 161 1.48 -3.62 59.08
C LEU A 161 1.94 -3.65 60.55
N PRO A 162 2.04 -2.51 61.24
CA PRO A 162 2.45 -2.50 62.64
C PRO A 162 1.33 -3.07 63.53
N GLY A 163 1.57 -4.25 64.12
CA GLY A 163 0.69 -4.86 65.13
C GLY A 163 -0.17 -6.06 64.67
N GLU A 164 -0.11 -6.45 63.39
CA GLU A 164 -0.74 -7.66 62.85
C GLU A 164 0.30 -8.52 62.10
N GLU A 165 0.17 -9.84 62.11
CA GLU A 165 0.97 -10.74 61.26
C GLU A 165 0.48 -10.64 59.80
N GLY A 166 0.82 -9.53 59.13
CA GLY A 166 0.40 -9.28 57.76
C GLY A 166 1.15 -8.16 57.06
N ASN A 167 1.41 -8.35 55.76
CA ASN A 167 2.05 -7.37 54.89
C ASN A 167 1.02 -6.80 53.91
N ARG A 168 0.95 -5.47 53.80
CA ARG A 168 0.24 -4.81 52.70
C ARG A 168 1.14 -4.79 51.48
N PHE A 169 0.59 -5.19 50.32
CA PHE A 169 1.31 -5.18 49.06
C PHE A 169 0.56 -4.40 47.99
N GLU A 170 1.33 -3.75 47.12
CA GLU A 170 0.87 -3.19 45.86
C GLU A 170 1.65 -3.88 44.73
N MET A 171 0.90 -4.48 43.81
CA MET A 171 1.44 -5.26 42.70
C MET A 171 0.80 -4.80 41.40
N ARG A 172 1.60 -4.77 40.35
CA ARG A 172 1.16 -4.44 39.00
C ARG A 172 1.52 -5.58 38.06
N PHE A 173 0.61 -5.93 37.16
CA PHE A 173 0.89 -6.88 36.09
C PHE A 173 0.21 -6.48 34.80
N SER A 174 0.80 -6.88 33.68
CA SER A 174 0.31 -6.59 32.34
C SER A 174 -0.50 -7.78 31.83
N VAL A 175 -1.66 -7.50 31.22
CA VAL A 175 -2.45 -8.54 30.55
C VAL A 175 -1.95 -8.63 29.12
N THR A 176 -1.67 -9.86 28.67
CA THR A 176 -1.41 -10.06 27.26
C THR A 176 -2.73 -9.92 26.51
N PRO A 177 -2.83 -9.07 25.49
CA PRO A 177 -4.00 -9.05 24.65
C PRO A 177 -4.15 -10.46 24.06
N MET A 178 -5.20 -11.19 24.42
CA MET A 178 -5.54 -12.45 23.78
C MET A 178 -5.55 -12.20 22.27
N LYS A 179 -4.54 -12.73 21.58
CA LYS A 179 -4.53 -12.79 20.14
C LYS A 179 -5.56 -13.85 19.79
N THR A 180 -6.83 -13.44 19.67
CA THR A 180 -7.78 -14.25 18.94
C THR A 180 -7.17 -14.44 17.56
N GLU A 181 -6.83 -15.67 17.24
CA GLU A 181 -6.51 -16.08 15.88
C GLU A 181 -7.69 -15.65 15.01
N ALA A 182 -7.54 -14.50 14.36
CA ALA A 182 -8.38 -14.11 13.26
C ALA A 182 -8.08 -15.12 12.17
N GLY A 183 -9.03 -16.03 11.97
CA GLY A 183 -8.96 -17.13 11.04
C GLY A 183 -8.50 -16.71 9.65
N SER A 184 -7.76 -17.65 9.05
CA SER A 184 -7.59 -17.87 7.61
C SER A 184 -8.82 -17.56 6.78
#